data_AF-A0A532EGM9-F1
#
_entry.id   AF-A0A532EGM9-F1
#
_cell.length_a   1.000
_cell.length_b   1.000
_cell.length_c   1.000
_cell.angle_alpha   90.00
_cell.angle_beta   90.00
_cell.angle_gamma   90.00
#
_symmetry.space_group_name_H-M   'P 1'
#
loop_
_entity.id
_entity.type
_entity.pdbx_description
1 polymer ?
#
loop_
_entity_poly.entity_id
_entity_poly.type
_entity_poly.pdbx_seq_one_letter_code
_entity_poly.pdbx_strand_id
1 'polypeptide(L)'
;GWPVFLVVFWWAAFLVVTIAGERLELARLQQVTGAAQATFLLLLGILLTGLLLLDWSFDGGVRLFGLGLAGLALWLGRHDIARRTVKQAGLTRFIAICLLTGYVWLGISGLSAMWFGGVPVGPQYDATLHAFFLGFVFAMIFAHAPIIFPAVLGARMTYRPLFYAHVVLLQVTLVVRLIGDAAGWSAGRQVGSLLNAVTLLLFLVNTVSALQSPPERAGTAQGRGA
;
A
#
# COMPACT_ATOMS: atom_id res chain seq x y z
N GLY A 1 -20.14 -19.28 -11.25
CA GLY A 1 -19.42 -18.10 -10.71
C GLY A 1 -18.18 -18.59 -9.97
N TRP A 2 -17.08 -17.84 -9.99
CA TRP A 2 -15.86 -18.20 -9.28
C TRP A 2 -15.99 -17.85 -7.78
N PRO A 3 -15.50 -18.68 -6.85
CA PRO A 3 -15.46 -18.36 -5.43
C PRO A 3 -14.69 -17.06 -5.15
N VAL A 4 -15.27 -16.17 -4.33
CA VAL A 4 -14.68 -14.85 -4.01
C VAL A 4 -13.26 -14.99 -3.48
N PHE A 5 -12.98 -16.00 -2.65
CA PHE A 5 -11.67 -16.19 -2.04
C PHE A 5 -10.57 -16.48 -3.08
N LEU A 6 -10.88 -17.03 -4.26
CA LEU A 6 -9.93 -17.20 -5.35
C LEU A 6 -9.69 -15.88 -6.09
N VAL A 7 -10.76 -15.14 -6.38
CA VAL A 7 -10.71 -13.87 -7.13
C VAL A 7 -9.92 -12.79 -6.39
N VAL A 8 -10.00 -12.77 -5.06
CA VAL A 8 -9.28 -11.78 -4.24
C VAL A 8 -7.76 -11.85 -4.44
N PHE A 9 -7.17 -13.03 -4.63
CA PHE A 9 -5.73 -13.15 -4.91
C PHE A 9 -5.36 -12.55 -6.27
N TRP A 10 -6.24 -12.63 -7.27
CA TRP A 10 -6.04 -11.96 -8.56
C TRP A 10 -6.08 -10.44 -8.44
N TRP A 11 -7.00 -9.90 -7.63
CA TRP A 11 -7.03 -8.46 -7.34
C TRP A 11 -5.78 -8.01 -6.57
N ALA A 12 -5.35 -8.80 -5.58
CA ALA A 12 -4.12 -8.54 -4.85
C ALA A 12 -2.90 -8.57 -5.78
N ALA A 13 -2.81 -9.58 -6.66
CA ALA A 13 -1.76 -9.70 -7.66
C ALA A 13 -1.71 -8.48 -8.59
N PHE A 14 -2.86 -8.08 -9.14
CA PHE A 14 -2.95 -6.88 -9.98
C PHE A 14 -2.37 -5.65 -9.27
N LEU A 15 -2.83 -5.36 -8.05
CA LEU A 15 -2.37 -4.20 -7.28
C LEU A 15 -0.87 -4.26 -6.98
N VAL A 16 -0.36 -5.38 -6.46
CA VAL A 16 1.06 -5.49 -6.09
C VAL A 16 1.96 -5.46 -7.32
N VAL A 17 1.57 -6.08 -8.43
CA VAL A 17 2.34 -6.08 -9.68
C VAL A 17 2.42 -4.66 -10.24
N THR A 18 1.30 -3.92 -10.27
CA THR A 18 1.28 -2.53 -10.73
C THR A 18 2.14 -1.63 -9.84
N ILE A 19 1.95 -1.68 -8.52
CA ILE A 19 2.73 -0.90 -7.56
C ILE A 19 4.22 -1.24 -7.68
N ALA A 20 4.57 -2.53 -7.68
CA ALA A 20 5.95 -2.97 -7.74
C ALA A 20 6.61 -2.62 -9.09
N GLY A 21 5.86 -2.67 -10.20
CA GLY A 21 6.32 -2.26 -11.53
C GLY A 21 6.66 -0.78 -11.61
N GLU A 22 5.78 0.08 -11.10
CA GLU A 22 6.01 1.53 -10.99
C GLU A 22 7.24 1.82 -10.13
N ARG A 23 7.38 1.14 -8.99
CA ARG A 23 8.53 1.31 -8.10
C ARG A 23 9.84 0.80 -8.71
N LEU A 24 9.80 -0.30 -9.47
CA LEU A 24 10.96 -0.79 -10.21
C LEU A 24 11.42 0.22 -11.27
N GLU A 25 10.49 0.88 -11.96
CA GLU A 25 10.82 1.93 -12.92
C GLU A 25 11.60 3.07 -12.25
N LEU A 26 11.14 3.55 -11.10
CA LEU A 26 11.86 4.56 -10.33
C LEU A 26 13.20 4.07 -9.79
N ALA A 27 13.28 2.80 -9.36
CA ALA A 27 14.51 2.21 -8.89
C ALA A 27 15.54 2.06 -10.04
N ARG A 28 15.09 1.77 -11.28
CA ARG A 28 15.96 1.73 -12.46
C ARG A 28 16.61 3.08 -12.76
N LEU A 29 15.89 4.19 -12.53
CA LEU A 29 16.48 5.53 -12.63
C LEU A 29 17.64 5.74 -11.63
N GLN A 30 17.72 4.93 -10.56
CA GLN A 30 18.81 4.94 -9.59
C GLN A 30 19.92 3.92 -9.87
N GLN A 31 19.98 3.35 -11.08
CA GLN A 31 21.02 2.39 -11.51
C GLN A 31 21.07 1.10 -10.66
N VAL A 32 19.91 0.53 -10.36
CA VAL A 32 19.85 -0.82 -9.75
C VAL A 32 20.56 -1.85 -10.64
N THR A 33 21.41 -2.69 -10.03
CA THR A 33 22.22 -3.69 -10.74
C THR A 33 21.37 -4.72 -11.49
N GLY A 34 21.91 -5.29 -12.57
CA GLY A 34 21.21 -6.34 -13.33
C GLY A 34 20.82 -7.55 -12.48
N ALA A 35 21.65 -7.90 -11.49
CA ALA A 35 21.35 -8.96 -10.52
C ALA A 35 20.10 -8.64 -9.69
N ALA A 36 19.96 -7.41 -9.19
CA ALA A 36 18.79 -7.01 -8.42
C ALA A 36 17.52 -6.98 -9.29
N GLN A 37 17.61 -6.59 -10.57
CA GLN A 37 16.48 -6.71 -11.50
C GLN A 37 16.09 -8.17 -11.74
N ALA A 38 17.06 -9.07 -11.92
CA ALA A 38 16.80 -10.50 -12.07
C ALA A 38 16.12 -11.09 -10.82
N THR A 39 16.55 -10.71 -9.61
CA THR A 39 15.89 -11.15 -8.37
C THR A 39 14.45 -10.63 -8.28
N PHE A 40 14.19 -9.39 -8.70
CA PHE A 40 12.82 -8.86 -8.75
C PHE A 40 11.93 -9.68 -9.69
N LEU A 41 12.40 -9.94 -10.90
CA LEU A 41 11.65 -10.72 -11.89
C LEU A 41 11.43 -12.17 -11.43
N LEU A 42 12.42 -12.77 -10.75
CA LEU A 42 12.27 -14.09 -10.13
C LEU A 42 11.15 -14.08 -9.08
N LEU A 43 11.13 -13.09 -8.18
CA LEU A 43 10.10 -12.96 -7.15
C LEU A 43 8.71 -12.73 -7.74
N LEU A 44 8.62 -11.95 -8.82
CA LEU A 44 7.40 -11.76 -9.59
C LEU A 44 6.94 -13.08 -10.22
N GLY A 45 7.87 -13.85 -10.79
CA GLY A 45 7.60 -15.18 -11.34
C GLY A 45 7.08 -16.15 -10.28
N ILE A 46 7.67 -16.16 -9.07
CA ILE A 46 7.20 -16.94 -7.93
C ILE A 46 5.76 -16.56 -7.56
N LEU A 47 5.49 -15.25 -7.44
CA LEU A 47 4.16 -14.73 -7.12
C LEU A 47 3.11 -15.18 -8.15
N LEU A 48 3.39 -14.99 -9.44
CA LEU A 48 2.47 -15.36 -10.52
C LEU A 48 2.30 -16.88 -10.63
N THR A 49 3.35 -17.66 -10.39
CA THR A 49 3.26 -19.13 -10.34
C THR A 49 2.35 -19.57 -9.20
N GLY A 50 2.47 -18.97 -8.01
CA GLY A 50 1.56 -19.24 -6.89
C GLY A 50 0.11 -18.92 -7.23
N LEU A 51 -0.14 -17.83 -7.95
CA LEU A 51 -1.47 -17.42 -8.40
C LEU A 51 -2.09 -18.43 -9.38
N LEU A 52 -1.32 -18.92 -10.36
CA LEU A 52 -1.76 -19.94 -11.32
C LEU A 52 -2.02 -21.30 -10.67
N LEU A 53 -1.33 -21.60 -9.58
CA LEU A 53 -1.50 -22.85 -8.84
C LEU A 53 -2.72 -22.88 -7.94
N LEU A 54 -3.42 -21.75 -7.73
CA LEU A 54 -4.58 -21.69 -6.83
C LEU A 54 -5.69 -22.67 -7.20
N ASP A 55 -5.90 -22.92 -8.50
CA ASP A 55 -6.91 -23.87 -8.99
C ASP A 55 -6.53 -25.34 -8.80
N TRP A 56 -5.22 -25.63 -8.72
CA TRP A 56 -4.69 -26.99 -8.61
C TRP A 56 -4.42 -27.39 -7.17
N SER A 57 -3.84 -26.48 -6.40
CA SER A 57 -3.53 -26.62 -4.99
C SER A 57 -3.70 -25.28 -4.32
N PHE A 58 -4.88 -25.06 -3.73
CA PHE A 58 -5.17 -23.79 -3.07
C PHE A 58 -4.16 -23.48 -1.96
N ASP A 59 -3.83 -24.46 -1.12
CA ASP A 59 -2.83 -24.27 -0.05
C ASP A 59 -1.44 -23.98 -0.58
N GLY A 60 -0.95 -24.78 -1.53
CA GLY A 60 0.37 -24.59 -2.13
C GLY A 60 0.48 -23.27 -2.90
N GLY A 61 -0.56 -22.91 -3.65
CA GLY A 61 -0.65 -21.67 -4.40
C GLY A 61 -0.61 -20.43 -3.49
N VAL A 62 -1.38 -20.43 -2.40
CA VAL A 62 -1.36 -19.32 -1.42
C VAL A 62 0.00 -19.18 -0.74
N ARG A 63 0.64 -20.28 -0.35
CA ARG A 63 1.98 -20.22 0.27
C ARG A 63 3.03 -19.69 -0.70
N LEU A 64 3.00 -20.13 -1.95
CA LEU A 64 3.94 -19.67 -2.98
C LEU A 64 3.70 -18.20 -3.36
N PHE A 65 2.43 -17.79 -3.45
CA PHE A 65 2.04 -16.38 -3.60
C PHE A 65 2.58 -15.54 -2.44
N GLY A 66 2.42 -16.02 -1.20
CA GLY A 66 2.95 -15.39 0.01
C GLY A 66 4.47 -15.25 0.00
N LEU A 67 5.19 -16.26 -0.50
CA LEU A 67 6.64 -16.20 -0.69
C LEU A 67 7.04 -15.08 -1.65
N GLY A 68 6.32 -14.95 -2.76
CA GLY A 68 6.47 -13.84 -3.70
C GLY A 68 6.27 -12.48 -3.04
N LEU A 69 5.19 -12.31 -2.26
CA LEU A 69 4.90 -11.07 -1.53
C LEU A 69 6.00 -10.73 -0.52
N ALA A 70 6.40 -11.69 0.32
CA ALA A 70 7.44 -11.49 1.33
C ALA A 70 8.80 -11.15 0.69
N GLY A 71 9.14 -11.84 -0.40
CA GLY A 71 10.34 -11.54 -1.17
C GLY A 71 10.30 -10.14 -1.81
N LEU A 72 9.17 -9.75 -2.42
CA LEU A 72 8.99 -8.40 -2.98
C LEU A 72 9.09 -7.32 -1.90
N ALA A 73 8.50 -7.54 -0.71
CA ALA A 73 8.62 -6.64 0.43
C ALA A 73 10.08 -6.44 0.84
N LEU A 74 10.87 -7.52 0.90
CA LEU A 74 12.30 -7.45 1.21
C LEU A 74 13.10 -6.77 0.10
N TRP A 75 12.75 -7.01 -1.16
CA TRP A 75 13.42 -6.42 -2.31
C TRP A 75 13.17 -4.91 -2.38
N LEU A 76 11.91 -4.50 -2.36
CA LEU A 76 11.50 -3.08 -2.34
C LEU A 76 12.08 -2.40 -1.10
N GLY A 77 11.95 -3.08 0.04
CA GLY A 77 12.53 -2.65 1.29
C GLY A 77 14.04 -2.48 1.23
N ARG A 78 14.81 -3.05 0.30
CA ARG A 78 16.28 -2.86 0.17
C ARG A 78 16.68 -1.91 -0.95
N HIS A 79 15.99 -1.96 -2.09
CA HIS A 79 16.40 -1.29 -3.32
C HIS A 79 15.58 -0.04 -3.65
N ASP A 80 14.45 0.21 -2.98
CA ASP A 80 13.64 1.40 -3.23
C ASP A 80 14.31 2.67 -2.66
N ILE A 81 14.12 3.77 -3.39
CA ILE A 81 14.58 5.12 -3.02
C ILE A 81 14.03 5.59 -1.66
N ALA A 82 12.88 5.07 -1.23
CA ALA A 82 12.23 5.37 0.05
C ALA A 82 13.20 5.32 1.25
N ARG A 83 14.16 4.38 1.25
CA ARG A 83 15.20 4.29 2.30
C ARG A 83 16.10 5.53 2.40
N ARG A 84 16.32 6.20 1.28
CA ARG A 84 17.16 7.41 1.22
C ARG A 84 16.32 8.65 1.47
N THR A 85 15.14 8.73 0.87
CA THR A 85 14.23 9.88 0.99
C THR A 85 13.60 10.02 2.37
N VAL A 86 13.53 8.95 3.17
CA VAL A 86 13.09 9.04 4.58
C VAL A 86 13.94 9.98 5.43
N LYS A 87 15.20 10.23 5.02
CA LYS A 87 16.11 11.17 5.71
C LYS A 87 15.89 12.64 5.31
N GLN A 88 15.06 12.90 4.30
CA GLN A 88 14.72 14.26 3.86
C GLN A 88 13.68 14.90 4.79
N ALA A 89 13.16 16.06 4.42
CA ALA A 89 12.13 16.78 5.18
C ALA A 89 10.86 17.01 4.35
N GLY A 90 9.77 17.37 5.04
CA GLY A 90 8.50 17.72 4.39
C GLY A 90 7.79 16.52 3.74
N LEU A 91 7.16 16.77 2.60
CA LEU A 91 6.33 15.80 1.89
C LEU A 91 7.14 14.55 1.48
N THR A 92 8.37 14.72 0.99
CA THR A 92 9.18 13.59 0.52
C THR A 92 9.46 12.56 1.63
N ARG A 93 9.68 13.01 2.87
CA ARG A 93 9.83 12.12 4.03
C ARG A 93 8.52 11.44 4.40
N PHE A 94 7.40 12.15 4.34
CA PHE A 94 6.08 11.57 4.60
C PHE A 94 5.77 10.43 3.62
N ILE A 95 6.02 10.66 2.32
CA ILE A 95 5.86 9.65 1.28
C ILE A 95 6.74 8.44 1.57
N ALA A 96 8.02 8.66 1.88
CA ALA A 96 8.95 7.58 2.21
C ALA A 96 8.52 6.75 3.43
N ILE A 97 7.98 7.38 4.48
CA ILE A 97 7.46 6.66 5.66
C ILE A 97 6.26 5.79 5.27
N CYS A 98 5.33 6.32 4.47
CA CYS A 98 4.17 5.56 4.00
C CYS A 98 4.61 4.36 3.13
N LEU A 99 5.56 4.55 2.21
CA LEU A 99 6.10 3.46 1.38
C LEU A 99 6.77 2.37 2.24
N LEU A 100 7.64 2.76 3.17
CA LEU A 100 8.38 1.81 4.02
C LEU A 100 7.45 1.04 4.95
N THR A 101 6.45 1.71 5.56
CA THR A 101 5.43 1.04 6.37
C THR A 101 4.58 0.10 5.52
N GLY A 102 4.23 0.50 4.29
CA GLY A 102 3.57 -0.37 3.32
C GLY A 102 4.36 -1.65 3.04
N TYR A 103 5.68 -1.56 2.84
CA TYR A 103 6.51 -2.76 2.63
C TYR A 103 6.55 -3.68 3.84
N VAL A 104 6.52 -3.14 5.06
CA VAL A 104 6.40 -3.96 6.28
C VAL A 104 5.08 -4.73 6.26
N TRP A 105 3.98 -4.09 5.93
CA TRP A 105 2.66 -4.75 5.83
C TRP A 105 2.58 -5.78 4.70
N LEU A 106 3.21 -5.51 3.55
CA LEU A 106 3.34 -6.47 2.46
C LEU A 106 4.09 -7.73 2.94
N GLY A 107 5.16 -7.55 3.70
CA GLY A 107 5.91 -8.63 4.33
C GLY A 107 5.06 -9.42 5.33
N ILE A 108 4.32 -8.74 6.22
CA ILE A 108 3.41 -9.37 7.18
C ILE A 108 2.34 -10.20 6.45
N SER A 109 1.75 -9.66 5.39
CA SER A 109 0.76 -10.39 4.58
C SER A 109 1.38 -11.62 3.92
N GLY A 110 2.55 -11.48 3.28
CA GLY A 110 3.25 -12.59 2.64
C GLY A 110 3.64 -13.70 3.62
N LEU A 111 4.19 -13.35 4.77
CA LEU A 111 4.53 -14.29 5.85
C LEU A 111 3.27 -14.97 6.41
N SER A 112 2.17 -14.24 6.57
CA SER A 112 0.90 -14.79 7.04
C SER A 112 0.35 -15.81 6.03
N ALA A 113 0.38 -15.50 4.74
CA ALA A 113 -0.03 -16.41 3.67
C ALA A 113 0.86 -17.67 3.62
N MET A 114 2.18 -17.52 3.81
CA MET A 114 3.10 -18.66 3.90
C MET A 114 2.84 -19.54 5.12
N TRP A 115 2.45 -18.94 6.25
CA TRP A 115 2.24 -19.64 7.51
C TRP A 115 0.89 -20.37 7.53
N PHE A 116 -0.21 -19.64 7.32
CA PHE A 116 -1.56 -20.17 7.37
C PHE A 116 -1.95 -20.98 6.14
N GLY A 117 -1.39 -20.65 4.97
CA GLY A 117 -1.70 -21.30 3.71
C GLY A 117 -3.11 -21.02 3.21
N GLY A 118 -3.68 -21.98 2.49
CA GLY A 118 -4.94 -21.84 1.76
C GLY A 118 -6.16 -21.89 2.67
N VAL A 119 -6.43 -20.79 3.38
CA VAL A 119 -7.63 -20.64 4.23
C VAL A 119 -8.66 -19.79 3.49
N PRO A 120 -9.85 -20.33 3.16
CA PRO A 120 -10.85 -19.60 2.37
C PRO A 120 -11.70 -18.62 3.18
N VAL A 121 -11.73 -18.76 4.51
CA VAL A 121 -12.53 -17.92 5.43
C VAL A 121 -11.97 -18.00 6.85
N GLY A 122 -12.17 -16.94 7.64
CA GLY A 122 -11.87 -16.92 9.07
C GLY A 122 -10.80 -15.91 9.45
N PRO A 123 -10.42 -15.82 10.74
CA PRO A 123 -9.54 -14.78 11.25
C PRO A 123 -8.16 -14.74 10.57
N GLN A 124 -7.62 -15.89 10.18
CA GLN A 124 -6.33 -16.00 9.50
C GLN A 124 -6.38 -15.42 8.08
N TYR A 125 -7.47 -15.73 7.36
CA TYR A 125 -7.75 -15.16 6.04
C TYR A 125 -7.93 -13.64 6.15
N ASP A 126 -8.76 -13.20 7.09
CA ASP A 126 -9.02 -11.79 7.36
C ASP A 126 -7.72 -11.04 7.68
N ALA A 127 -6.87 -11.56 8.58
CA ALA A 127 -5.60 -10.93 8.94
C ALA A 127 -4.66 -10.77 7.74
N THR A 128 -4.55 -11.81 6.91
CA THR A 128 -3.71 -11.80 5.70
C THR A 128 -4.18 -10.73 4.71
N LEU A 129 -5.49 -10.63 4.48
CA LEU A 129 -6.08 -9.65 3.59
C LEU A 129 -6.03 -8.22 4.14
N HIS A 130 -6.27 -8.02 5.43
CA HIS A 130 -6.20 -6.69 6.04
C HIS A 130 -4.75 -6.18 6.06
N ALA A 131 -3.76 -7.04 6.32
CA ALA A 131 -2.36 -6.67 6.15
C ALA A 131 -2.06 -6.26 4.69
N PHE A 132 -2.62 -6.95 3.70
CA PHE A 132 -2.42 -6.60 2.29
C PHE A 132 -3.14 -5.31 1.89
N PHE A 133 -4.48 -5.30 1.94
CA PHE A 133 -5.29 -4.21 1.40
C PHE A 133 -5.19 -2.97 2.30
N LEU A 134 -5.41 -3.13 3.60
CA LEU A 134 -5.43 -1.99 4.50
C LEU A 134 -4.02 -1.58 4.96
N GLY A 135 -3.12 -2.53 5.17
CA GLY A 135 -1.74 -2.23 5.54
C GLY A 135 -0.91 -1.73 4.36
N PHE A 136 -0.77 -2.54 3.31
CA PHE A 136 0.10 -2.23 2.17
C PHE A 136 -0.56 -1.28 1.17
N VAL A 137 -1.74 -1.61 0.63
CA VAL A 137 -2.35 -0.81 -0.46
C VAL A 137 -2.74 0.59 0.02
N PHE A 138 -3.37 0.73 1.19
CA PHE A 138 -3.70 2.07 1.71
C PHE A 138 -2.46 2.88 2.10
N ALA A 139 -1.36 2.26 2.53
CA ALA A 139 -0.11 2.99 2.71
C ALA A 139 0.42 3.57 1.39
N MET A 140 0.26 2.85 0.27
CA MET A 140 0.58 3.38 -1.07
C MET A 140 -0.36 4.52 -1.48
N ILE A 141 -1.65 4.39 -1.17
CA ILE A 141 -2.64 5.47 -1.41
C ILE A 141 -2.24 6.71 -0.61
N PHE A 142 -1.94 6.59 0.68
CA PHE A 142 -1.52 7.72 1.52
C PHE A 142 -0.22 8.34 1.02
N ALA A 143 0.73 7.51 0.60
CA ALA A 143 2.00 7.96 0.05
C ALA A 143 1.81 8.85 -1.20
N HIS A 144 0.79 8.63 -2.02
CA HIS A 144 0.66 9.32 -3.31
C HIS A 144 -0.54 10.25 -3.41
N ALA A 145 -1.49 10.18 -2.48
CA ALA A 145 -2.62 11.09 -2.38
C ALA A 145 -2.24 12.58 -2.47
N PRO A 146 -1.16 13.07 -1.81
CA PRO A 146 -0.79 14.47 -1.91
C PRO A 146 -0.29 14.94 -3.28
N ILE A 147 0.01 14.00 -4.19
CA ILE A 147 0.47 14.27 -5.55
C ILE A 147 -0.67 14.02 -6.54
N ILE A 148 -1.37 12.89 -6.40
CA ILE A 148 -2.39 12.46 -7.36
C ILE A 148 -3.64 13.34 -7.28
N PHE A 149 -4.17 13.60 -6.08
CA PHE A 149 -5.40 14.39 -5.94
C PHE A 149 -5.30 15.80 -6.52
N PRO A 150 -4.28 16.63 -6.21
CA PRO A 150 -4.17 17.95 -6.83
C PRO A 150 -4.00 17.87 -8.35
N ALA A 151 -3.28 16.87 -8.87
CA ALA A 151 -3.08 16.69 -10.31
C ALA A 151 -4.39 16.35 -11.05
N VAL A 152 -5.22 15.47 -10.48
CA VAL A 152 -6.50 15.07 -11.07
C VAL A 152 -7.57 16.15 -10.90
N LEU A 153 -7.60 16.83 -9.76
CA LEU A 153 -8.61 17.85 -9.44
C LEU A 153 -8.23 19.25 -9.96
N GLY A 154 -7.05 19.42 -10.55
CA GLY A 154 -6.56 20.73 -11.00
C GLY A 154 -6.37 21.73 -9.86
N ALA A 155 -6.10 21.25 -8.65
CA ALA A 155 -6.01 22.04 -7.42
C ALA A 155 -4.56 22.10 -6.89
N ARG A 156 -4.31 22.94 -5.88
CA ARG A 156 -3.05 22.91 -5.12
C ARG A 156 -3.29 22.19 -3.80
N MET A 157 -2.35 21.33 -3.38
CA MET A 157 -2.38 20.74 -2.04
C MET A 157 -1.18 21.23 -1.23
N THR A 158 -1.42 21.77 -0.04
CA THR A 158 -0.35 22.15 0.89
C THR A 158 -0.12 21.03 1.91
N TYR A 159 1.08 20.47 1.90
CA TYR A 159 1.48 19.47 2.89
C TYR A 159 1.49 20.08 4.31
N ARG A 160 0.93 19.33 5.26
CA ARG A 160 0.91 19.66 6.70
C ARG A 160 1.30 18.44 7.53
N PRO A 161 1.97 18.59 8.68
CA PRO A 161 2.30 17.47 9.56
C PRO A 161 1.09 16.65 10.03
N LEU A 162 -0.13 17.21 9.99
CA LEU A 162 -1.37 16.51 10.31
C LEU A 162 -1.61 15.26 9.44
N PHE A 163 -0.97 15.16 8.27
CA PHE A 163 -0.99 13.94 7.46
C PHE A 163 -0.44 12.71 8.20
N TYR A 164 0.46 12.87 9.17
CA TYR A 164 0.90 11.73 9.97
C TYR A 164 -0.20 11.15 10.87
N ALA A 165 -1.23 11.93 11.21
CA ALA A 165 -2.27 11.49 12.14
C ALA A 165 -3.02 10.26 11.62
N HIS A 166 -3.50 10.29 10.37
CA HIS A 166 -4.22 9.15 9.79
C HIS A 166 -3.27 7.97 9.52
N VAL A 167 -2.00 8.22 9.20
CA VAL A 167 -1.02 7.14 9.01
C VAL A 167 -0.76 6.41 10.32
N VAL A 168 -0.40 7.12 11.39
CA VAL A 168 -0.12 6.54 12.71
C VAL A 168 -1.36 5.83 13.26
N LEU A 169 -2.53 6.47 13.14
CA LEU A 169 -3.79 5.86 13.57
C LEU A 169 -4.04 4.55 12.82
N LEU A 170 -3.79 4.48 11.51
CA LEU A 170 -3.94 3.25 10.74
C LEU A 170 -3.00 2.16 11.25
N GLN A 171 -1.73 2.48 11.52
CA GLN A 171 -0.77 1.50 12.03
C GLN A 171 -1.24 0.88 13.34
N VAL A 172 -1.64 1.72 14.30
CA VAL A 172 -2.09 1.28 15.62
C VAL A 172 -3.36 0.43 15.52
N THR A 173 -4.35 0.91 14.77
CA THR A 173 -5.67 0.28 14.68
C THR A 173 -5.61 -1.04 13.90
N LEU A 174 -4.76 -1.12 12.88
CA LEU A 174 -4.51 -2.36 12.15
C LEU A 174 -3.75 -3.39 13.00
N VAL A 175 -2.78 -2.97 13.81
CA VAL A 175 -2.12 -3.88 14.77
C VAL A 175 -3.13 -4.44 15.79
N VAL A 176 -3.98 -3.58 16.35
CA VAL A 176 -5.06 -4.03 17.26
C VAL A 176 -5.99 -5.03 16.56
N ARG A 177 -6.35 -4.76 15.29
CA ARG A 177 -7.17 -5.66 14.49
C ARG A 177 -6.50 -7.03 14.31
N LEU A 178 -5.23 -7.07 13.91
CA LEU A 178 -4.49 -8.33 13.70
C LEU A 178 -4.27 -9.12 14.99
N ILE A 179 -3.98 -8.44 16.10
CA ILE A 179 -3.90 -9.08 17.42
C ILE A 179 -5.27 -9.67 17.80
N GLY A 180 -6.35 -8.95 17.52
CA GLY A 180 -7.71 -9.44 17.68
C GLY A 180 -7.99 -10.72 16.87
N ASP A 181 -7.53 -10.76 15.62
CA ASP A 181 -7.64 -11.93 14.75
C ASP A 181 -6.82 -13.12 15.27
N ALA A 182 -5.58 -12.89 15.69
CA ALA A 182 -4.67 -13.93 16.18
C ALA A 182 -5.06 -14.47 17.56
N ALA A 183 -5.53 -13.62 18.47
CA ALA A 183 -5.88 -13.99 19.85
C ALA A 183 -7.33 -14.45 20.02
N GLY A 184 -8.15 -14.42 18.95
CA GLY A 184 -9.59 -14.66 19.06
C GLY A 184 -10.34 -13.58 19.86
N TRP A 185 -9.73 -12.41 20.08
CA TRP A 185 -10.28 -11.31 20.86
C TRP A 185 -11.29 -10.51 20.03
N SER A 186 -12.57 -10.89 20.14
CA SER A 186 -13.68 -10.33 19.37
C SER A 186 -13.83 -8.81 19.51
N ALA A 187 -13.76 -8.29 20.73
CA ALA A 187 -13.88 -6.85 20.98
C ALA A 187 -12.72 -6.07 20.36
N GLY A 188 -11.48 -6.58 20.45
CA GLY A 188 -10.32 -5.98 19.79
C GLY A 188 -10.48 -5.93 18.27
N ARG A 189 -11.01 -7.00 17.68
CA ARG A 189 -11.35 -7.01 16.23
C ARG A 189 -12.37 -5.96 15.85
N GLN A 190 -13.45 -5.83 16.62
CA GLN A 190 -14.53 -4.88 16.33
C GLN A 190 -14.05 -3.42 16.47
N VAL A 191 -13.34 -3.12 17.57
CA VAL A 191 -12.77 -1.80 17.81
C VAL A 191 -11.73 -1.46 16.74
N GLY A 192 -10.83 -2.39 16.41
CA GLY A 192 -9.86 -2.22 15.33
C GLY A 192 -10.54 -1.94 13.99
N SER A 193 -11.57 -2.71 13.62
CA SER A 193 -12.35 -2.49 12.40
C SER A 193 -13.05 -1.12 12.35
N LEU A 194 -13.68 -0.70 13.45
CA LEU A 194 -14.33 0.60 13.52
C LEU A 194 -13.32 1.74 13.40
N LEU A 195 -12.21 1.66 14.12
CA LEU A 195 -11.17 2.69 14.10
C LEU A 195 -10.42 2.73 12.76
N ASN A 196 -10.28 1.59 12.07
CA ASN A 196 -9.81 1.55 10.69
C ASN A 196 -10.71 2.40 9.78
N ALA A 197 -12.04 2.24 9.87
CA ALA A 197 -12.99 3.04 9.09
C ALA A 197 -12.90 4.54 9.44
N VAL A 198 -12.82 4.89 10.73
CA VAL A 198 -12.60 6.27 11.20
C VAL A 198 -11.31 6.84 10.63
N THR A 199 -10.25 6.04 10.53
CA THR A 199 -8.97 6.45 9.96
C THR A 199 -9.09 6.81 8.48
N LEU A 200 -9.85 6.04 7.70
CA LEU A 200 -10.10 6.34 6.29
C LEU A 200 -10.89 7.63 6.12
N LEU A 201 -11.88 7.88 6.99
CA LEU A 201 -12.60 9.15 7.01
C LEU A 201 -11.68 10.32 7.37
N LEU A 202 -10.83 10.15 8.38
CA LEU A 202 -9.85 11.17 8.78
C LEU A 202 -8.89 11.48 7.63
N PHE A 203 -8.41 10.46 6.92
CA PHE A 203 -7.61 10.61 5.71
C PHE A 203 -8.35 11.46 4.66
N LEU A 204 -9.61 11.15 4.37
CA LEU A 204 -10.41 11.88 3.40
C LEU A 204 -10.59 13.35 3.80
N VAL A 205 -11.00 13.61 5.05
CA VAL A 205 -11.18 14.97 5.59
C VAL A 205 -9.88 15.77 5.55
N ASN A 206 -8.77 15.17 5.99
CA ASN A 206 -7.47 15.83 5.99
C ASN A 206 -6.97 16.12 4.57
N THR A 207 -7.26 15.24 3.62
CA THR A 207 -6.92 15.44 2.21
C THR A 207 -7.75 16.57 1.60
N VAL A 208 -9.07 16.53 1.74
CA VAL A 208 -9.98 17.53 1.17
C VAL A 208 -9.72 18.92 1.77
N SER A 209 -9.53 19.02 3.09
CA SER A 209 -9.23 20.29 3.76
C SER A 209 -7.86 20.89 3.39
N ALA A 210 -6.95 20.08 2.84
CA ALA A 210 -5.64 20.54 2.36
C ALA A 210 -5.66 21.02 0.90
N LEU A 211 -6.76 20.78 0.16
CA LEU A 211 -6.94 21.28 -1.20
C LEU A 211 -7.30 22.77 -1.18
N GLN A 212 -6.66 23.52 -2.06
CA GLN A 212 -6.92 24.94 -2.28
C GLN A 212 -7.22 25.15 -3.76
N SER A 213 -8.26 25.94 -4.05
CA SER A 213 -8.57 26.38 -5.41
C SER A 213 -7.37 27.14 -5.98
N PRO A 214 -7.02 26.94 -7.27
CA PRO A 214 -6.04 27.78 -7.93
C PRO A 214 -6.46 29.25 -7.82
N PRO A 215 -5.53 30.20 -7.61
CA PRO A 215 -5.87 31.61 -7.71
C PRO A 215 -6.49 31.85 -9.09
N GLU A 216 -7.67 32.48 -9.12
CA GLU A 216 -8.22 33.00 -10.37
C GLU A 216 -7.12 33.81 -11.05
N ARG A 217 -6.80 33.47 -12.30
CA ARG A 217 -5.89 34.28 -13.09
C ARG A 217 -6.50 35.68 -13.10
N ALA A 218 -5.94 36.59 -12.31
CA ALA A 218 -6.33 37.99 -12.33
C ALA A 218 -6.34 38.39 -13.81
N GLY A 219 -7.54 38.74 -14.29
CA GLY A 219 -7.78 38.98 -15.69
C GLY A 219 -6.70 39.91 -16.23
N THR A 220 -6.19 39.58 -17.40
CA THR A 220 -5.47 40.50 -18.28
C THR A 220 -6.35 41.72 -18.54
N ALA A 221 -6.36 42.65 -17.58
CA ALA A 221 -7.06 43.92 -17.59
C ALA A 221 -6.01 45.03 -17.45
N GLN A 222 -5.23 45.22 -18.53
CA GLN A 222 -4.55 46.45 -18.94
C GLN A 222 -3.76 46.06 -20.21
N GLY A 223 -4.03 46.57 -21.40
CA GLY A 223 -4.30 47.97 -21.70
C GLY A 223 -3.07 48.57 -22.39
N ARG A 224 -2.95 48.35 -23.71
CA ARG A 224 -2.34 49.26 -24.68
C ARG A 224 -3.23 49.11 -25.92
N GLY A 225 -4.20 49.99 -26.16
CA GLY A 225 -4.05 51.43 -26.22
C GLY A 225 -3.76 51.78 -27.67
N ALA A 226 -4.72 52.47 -28.29
CA ALA A 226 -4.79 52.89 -29.68
C ALA A 226 -3.52 53.57 -30.22
#